data_AF-A0A2V4GZ75-F1
#
_entry.id   AF-A0A2V4GZ75-F1
#
_cell.length_a   1.000
_cell.length_b   1.000
_cell.length_c   1.000
_cell.angle_alpha   90.00
_cell.angle_beta   90.00
_cell.angle_gamma   90.00
#
_symmetry.space_group_name_H-M   'P 1'
#
loop_
_entity.id
_entity.type
_entity.pdbx_description
1 polymer ?
#
loop_
_entity_poly.entity_id
_entity_poly.type
_entity_poly.pdbx_seq_one_letter_code
_entity_poly.pdbx_strand_id
1 'polypeptide(L)'
;MIVTRHMVIPDYSAHDGPIVLEVTRETDFGGVDPREDDTLGHMVCWNRGYNFGSEPHDRNIHSEDELAVILAGILAEELNLDSDQKANVENFNSPYELMRAIKKHTRTVVLPIYLLDHGGLWLSTGRGYFDMIDPGSWDHGQAGIIYATSNDMKRNFKVQEITDEIMKEAENVLESEIERYSMFLQGDVWYYELKNRDTDELIDSCGGIYADRFSDLKRQIKSLIPEEFAHLADTLDENNTIDY
;
A
#
# COMPACT_ATOMS: atom_id res chain seq x y z
N MET A 1 24.31 34.80 5.52
CA MET A 1 23.19 33.89 5.83
C MET A 1 23.75 32.49 5.66
N ILE A 2 24.15 31.85 6.75
CA ILE A 2 24.67 30.47 6.70
C ILE A 2 23.42 29.60 6.56
N VAL A 3 23.20 29.06 5.37
CA VAL A 3 22.23 27.99 5.19
C VAL A 3 22.88 26.77 5.84
N THR A 4 22.52 26.50 7.09
CA THR A 4 22.78 25.20 7.70
C THR A 4 22.01 24.17 6.86
N ARG A 5 22.70 23.51 5.91
CA ARG A 5 22.26 22.21 5.40
C ARG A 5 22.03 21.37 6.65
N HIS A 6 20.77 21.03 6.93
CA HIS A 6 20.50 20.00 7.92
C HIS A 6 21.16 18.74 7.37
N MET A 7 22.25 18.33 8.03
CA MET A 7 22.96 17.12 7.68
C MET A 7 22.06 15.98 8.15
N VAL A 8 21.24 15.47 7.23
CA VAL A 8 20.46 14.25 7.48
C VAL A 8 21.49 13.15 7.70
N ILE A 9 21.54 12.63 8.92
CA ILE A 9 22.42 11.50 9.23
C ILE A 9 21.74 10.26 8.64
N PRO A 10 22.39 9.52 7.72
CA PRO A 10 21.79 8.33 7.17
C PRO A 10 21.56 7.28 8.25
N ASP A 11 20.44 6.57 8.18
CA ASP A 11 20.13 5.44 9.07
C ASP A 11 21.08 4.27 8.81
N TYR A 12 21.39 4.02 7.54
CA TYR A 12 22.32 2.97 7.12
C TYR A 12 23.35 3.52 6.14
N SER A 13 24.57 2.97 6.18
CA SER A 13 25.55 3.26 5.15
C SER A 13 26.46 2.09 4.82
N ALA A 14 27.03 2.14 3.62
CA ALA A 14 28.09 1.25 3.14
C ALA A 14 29.06 2.05 2.28
N HIS A 15 30.31 1.60 2.19
CA HIS A 15 31.30 2.27 1.36
C HIS A 15 32.33 1.30 0.76
N ASP A 16 32.84 1.65 -0.40
CA ASP A 16 33.98 1.00 -1.06
C ASP A 16 34.86 2.09 -1.68
N GLY A 17 36.01 2.33 -1.04
CA GLY A 17 36.88 3.45 -1.38
C GLY A 17 36.15 4.81 -1.27
N PRO A 18 36.07 5.60 -2.36
CA PRO A 18 35.37 6.89 -2.36
C PRO A 18 33.86 6.76 -2.59
N ILE A 19 33.37 5.57 -2.95
CA ILE A 19 31.94 5.35 -3.23
C ILE A 19 31.23 5.07 -1.91
N VAL A 20 30.12 5.77 -1.68
CA VAL A 20 29.30 5.65 -0.49
C VAL A 20 27.85 5.45 -0.90
N LEU A 21 27.21 4.46 -0.29
CA LEU A 21 25.78 4.22 -0.34
C LEU A 21 25.20 4.64 1.02
N GLU A 22 24.33 5.64 1.00
CA GLU A 22 23.63 6.16 2.17
C GLU A 22 22.14 5.87 2.04
N VAL A 23 21.51 5.43 3.12
CA VAL A 23 20.07 5.13 3.15
C VAL A 23 19.45 5.87 4.31
N THR A 24 18.36 6.58 4.03
CA THR A 24 17.62 7.39 4.99
C THR A 24 16.14 7.04 4.93
N ARG A 25 15.45 7.11 6.07
CA ARG A 25 13.99 7.20 6.06
C ARG A 25 13.54 8.43 5.28
N GLU A 26 12.52 8.27 4.47
CA GLU A 26 11.93 9.33 3.67
C GLU A 26 10.96 10.15 4.55
N THR A 27 11.50 10.88 5.53
CA THR A 27 10.70 11.72 6.45
C THR A 27 10.46 13.13 5.92
N ASP A 28 11.40 13.64 5.10
CA ASP A 28 11.48 15.06 4.72
C ASP A 28 11.23 15.31 3.22
N PHE A 29 11.18 14.24 2.42
CA PHE A 29 10.91 14.32 0.97
C PHE A 29 9.56 13.68 0.69
N GLY A 30 8.49 14.45 0.88
CA GLY A 30 7.11 14.20 0.42
C GLY A 30 6.85 12.80 -0.16
N GLY A 31 6.92 11.77 0.69
CA GLY A 31 6.56 10.42 0.28
C GLY A 31 5.16 10.52 -0.28
N VAL A 32 5.04 10.31 -1.59
CA VAL A 32 3.74 10.37 -2.25
C VAL A 32 2.94 9.23 -1.65
N ASP A 33 1.76 9.57 -1.11
CA ASP A 33 0.86 8.54 -0.59
C ASP A 33 0.66 7.52 -1.74
N PRO A 34 0.99 6.23 -1.54
CA PRO A 34 0.87 5.24 -2.61
C PRO A 34 -0.57 5.05 -3.11
N ARG A 35 -1.56 5.64 -2.42
CA ARG A 35 -2.95 5.72 -2.87
C ARG A 35 -3.22 6.89 -3.83
N GLU A 36 -2.33 7.87 -3.92
CA GLU A 36 -2.36 8.94 -4.94
C GLU A 36 -1.77 8.50 -6.29
N ASP A 37 -1.15 7.32 -6.35
CA ASP A 37 -0.63 6.71 -7.58
C ASP A 37 -1.73 6.00 -8.40
N ASP A 38 -1.36 5.50 -9.60
CA ASP A 38 -2.24 4.67 -10.45
C ASP A 38 -2.45 3.30 -9.80
N THR A 39 -3.54 3.17 -9.03
CA THR A 39 -3.92 1.95 -8.30
C THR A 39 -4.98 1.13 -9.05
N LEU A 40 -4.92 -0.18 -8.89
CA LEU A 40 -5.97 -1.10 -9.34
C LEU A 40 -7.19 -1.02 -8.41
N GLY A 41 -6.96 -0.96 -7.10
CA GLY A 41 -7.99 -1.07 -6.09
C GLY A 41 -8.65 0.24 -5.71
N HIS A 42 -9.94 0.18 -5.43
CA HIS A 42 -10.70 1.26 -4.77
C HIS A 42 -10.92 0.89 -3.31
N MET A 43 -10.54 1.76 -2.36
CA MET A 43 -10.76 1.52 -0.94
C MET A 43 -12.06 2.16 -0.46
N VAL A 44 -12.78 1.42 0.39
CA VAL A 44 -13.94 1.93 1.11
C VAL A 44 -13.73 1.64 2.59
N CYS A 45 -13.46 2.68 3.37
CA CYS A 45 -13.12 2.59 4.78
C CYS A 45 -14.25 3.18 5.64
N TRP A 46 -14.46 2.64 6.84
CA TRP A 46 -15.54 3.08 7.75
C TRP A 46 -15.10 3.23 9.21
N ASN A 47 -13.79 3.25 9.47
CA ASN A 47 -13.32 3.39 10.84
C ASN A 47 -13.50 4.84 11.33
N ARG A 48 -14.01 5.00 12.56
CA ARG A 48 -14.48 6.29 13.12
C ARG A 48 -13.37 7.26 13.54
N GLY A 49 -12.10 6.97 13.27
CA GLY A 49 -10.97 7.79 13.71
C GLY A 49 -9.87 8.01 12.68
N TYR A 50 -9.93 7.33 11.53
CA TYR A 50 -8.85 7.33 10.55
C TYR A 50 -9.39 7.69 9.18
N ASN A 51 -8.72 8.64 8.53
CA ASN A 51 -8.98 9.02 7.15
C ASN A 51 -7.93 8.34 6.28
N PHE A 52 -8.29 7.18 5.73
CA PHE A 52 -7.43 6.40 4.84
C PHE A 52 -7.73 6.81 3.40
N GLY A 53 -6.96 7.77 2.87
CA GLY A 53 -6.96 8.17 1.47
C GLY A 53 -7.71 9.47 1.13
N SER A 54 -7.33 10.06 0.01
CA SER A 54 -7.99 11.18 -0.65
C SER A 54 -8.72 10.72 -1.92
N GLU A 55 -9.86 11.34 -2.22
CA GLU A 55 -10.63 11.13 -3.45
C GLU A 55 -9.74 11.19 -4.72
N PRO A 56 -10.04 10.41 -5.79
CA PRO A 56 -11.33 9.76 -6.08
C PRO A 56 -11.40 8.23 -5.84
N HIS A 57 -10.29 7.58 -5.52
CA HIS A 57 -10.21 6.11 -5.41
C HIS A 57 -10.62 5.58 -4.03
N ASP A 58 -10.53 6.44 -3.01
CA ASP A 58 -10.70 6.06 -1.63
C ASP A 58 -11.87 6.84 -1.01
N ARG A 59 -12.81 6.09 -0.42
CA ARG A 59 -14.01 6.63 0.20
C ARG A 59 -14.05 6.30 1.68
N ASN A 60 -14.27 7.32 2.49
CA ASN A 60 -14.66 7.11 3.88
C ASN A 60 -16.18 7.18 3.99
N ILE A 61 -16.79 6.10 4.43
CA ILE A 61 -18.23 6.01 4.65
C ILE A 61 -18.55 6.04 6.14
N HIS A 62 -19.78 6.39 6.48
CA HIS A 62 -20.19 6.58 7.87
C HIS A 62 -21.31 5.63 8.33
N SER A 63 -21.81 4.79 7.42
CA SER A 63 -22.91 3.85 7.67
C SER A 63 -22.83 2.60 6.80
N GLU A 64 -23.46 1.52 7.27
CA GLU A 64 -23.64 0.29 6.47
C GLU A 64 -24.51 0.53 5.23
N ASP A 65 -25.44 1.49 5.29
CA ASP A 65 -26.30 1.86 4.18
C ASP A 65 -25.47 2.43 3.01
N GLU A 66 -24.46 3.25 3.30
CA GLU A 66 -23.52 3.75 2.28
C GLU A 66 -22.72 2.61 1.64
N LEU A 67 -22.28 1.62 2.43
CA LEU A 67 -21.61 0.43 1.90
C LEU A 67 -22.55 -0.36 0.98
N ALA A 68 -23.81 -0.53 1.37
CA ALA A 68 -24.81 -1.21 0.56
C ALA A 68 -25.03 -0.51 -0.78
N VAL A 69 -25.11 0.82 -0.80
CA VAL A 69 -25.23 1.61 -2.04
C VAL A 69 -24.02 1.39 -2.96
N ILE A 70 -22.80 1.40 -2.41
CA ILE A 70 -21.58 1.17 -3.20
C ILE A 70 -21.58 -0.24 -3.80
N LEU A 71 -21.82 -1.28 -2.98
CA LEU A 71 -21.82 -2.67 -3.42
C LEU A 71 -22.93 -2.96 -4.44
N ALA A 72 -24.12 -2.40 -4.23
CA ALA A 72 -25.21 -2.51 -5.19
C ALA A 72 -24.88 -1.80 -6.51
N GLY A 73 -24.18 -0.66 -6.46
CA GLY A 73 -23.65 0.02 -7.64
C GLY A 73 -22.69 -0.85 -8.44
N ILE A 74 -21.72 -1.48 -7.76
CA ILE A 74 -20.76 -2.43 -8.38
C ILE A 74 -21.51 -3.58 -9.04
N LEU A 75 -22.43 -4.22 -8.31
CA LEU A 75 -23.20 -5.35 -8.82
C LEU A 75 -24.05 -4.96 -10.04
N ALA A 76 -24.68 -3.79 -9.99
CA ALA A 76 -25.51 -3.28 -11.07
C ALA A 76 -24.68 -2.99 -12.33
N GLU A 77 -23.51 -2.38 -12.19
CA GLU A 77 -22.60 -2.13 -13.31
C GLU A 77 -22.12 -3.43 -13.95
N GLU A 78 -21.61 -4.36 -13.13
CA GLU A 78 -21.07 -5.65 -13.61
C GLU A 78 -22.12 -6.50 -14.32
N LEU A 79 -23.38 -6.43 -13.88
CA LEU A 79 -24.49 -7.18 -14.47
C LEU A 79 -25.30 -6.39 -15.51
N ASN A 80 -24.92 -5.14 -15.80
CA ASN A 80 -25.66 -4.22 -16.67
C ASN A 80 -27.15 -4.08 -16.30
N LEU A 81 -27.44 -3.91 -15.01
CA LEU A 81 -28.80 -3.71 -14.51
C LEU A 81 -29.33 -2.32 -14.85
N ASP A 82 -30.63 -2.23 -15.13
CA ASP A 82 -31.31 -0.94 -15.30
C ASP A 82 -31.54 -0.21 -13.95
N SER A 83 -32.04 1.02 -14.01
CA SER A 83 -32.26 1.84 -12.81
C SER A 83 -33.26 1.24 -11.82
N ASP A 84 -34.30 0.56 -12.31
CA ASP A 84 -35.32 -0.03 -11.46
C ASP A 84 -34.79 -1.29 -10.80
N GLN A 85 -34.03 -2.11 -11.54
CA GLN A 85 -33.33 -3.27 -11.02
C GLN A 85 -32.27 -2.87 -9.98
N LYS A 86 -31.48 -1.84 -10.23
CA LYS A 86 -30.50 -1.31 -9.28
C LYS A 86 -31.18 -0.85 -7.98
N ALA A 87 -32.25 -0.07 -8.07
CA ALA A 87 -33.00 0.37 -6.89
C ALA A 87 -33.54 -0.82 -6.08
N ASN A 88 -33.95 -1.90 -6.72
CA ASN A 88 -34.36 -3.13 -6.02
C ASN A 88 -33.18 -3.82 -5.32
N VAL A 89 -32.01 -3.87 -5.95
CA VAL A 89 -30.81 -4.44 -5.34
C VAL A 89 -30.39 -3.65 -4.10
N GLU A 90 -30.43 -2.32 -4.16
CA GLU A 90 -30.08 -1.41 -3.05
C GLU A 90 -31.04 -1.55 -1.86
N ASN A 91 -32.36 -1.56 -2.10
CA ASN A 91 -33.35 -1.45 -1.02
C ASN A 91 -33.63 -2.76 -0.26
N PHE A 92 -33.23 -3.92 -0.79
CA PHE A 92 -33.64 -5.23 -0.27
C PHE A 92 -32.48 -6.15 0.14
N ASN A 93 -31.23 -5.69 0.06
CA ASN A 93 -30.08 -6.53 0.40
C ASN A 93 -29.17 -5.86 1.41
N SER A 94 -28.75 -6.64 2.40
CA SER A 94 -27.65 -6.24 3.30
C SER A 94 -26.32 -6.18 2.54
N PRO A 95 -25.31 -5.43 3.04
CA PRO A 95 -23.95 -5.46 2.48
C PRO A 95 -23.39 -6.88 2.32
N TYR A 96 -23.67 -7.76 3.28
CA TYR A 96 -23.26 -9.17 3.23
C TYR A 96 -23.87 -9.93 2.04
N GLU A 97 -25.17 -9.75 1.77
CA GLU A 97 -25.85 -10.37 0.64
C GLU A 97 -25.32 -9.84 -0.70
N LEU A 98 -25.04 -8.52 -0.77
CA LEU A 98 -24.45 -7.90 -1.95
C LEU A 98 -23.04 -8.43 -2.22
N MET A 99 -22.17 -8.50 -1.20
CA MET A 99 -20.83 -9.10 -1.35
C MET A 99 -20.90 -10.55 -1.83
N ARG A 100 -21.84 -11.35 -1.29
CA ARG A 100 -22.08 -12.73 -1.74
C ARG A 100 -22.54 -12.78 -3.19
N ALA A 101 -23.42 -11.86 -3.60
CA ALA A 101 -23.92 -11.79 -4.97
C ALA A 101 -22.79 -11.41 -5.96
N ILE A 102 -22.00 -10.37 -5.64
CA ILE A 102 -20.80 -9.96 -6.40
C ILE A 102 -19.88 -11.16 -6.59
N LYS A 103 -19.44 -11.79 -5.48
CA LYS A 103 -18.53 -12.95 -5.53
C LYS A 103 -19.04 -14.10 -6.39
N LYS A 104 -20.36 -14.31 -6.46
CA LYS A 104 -20.98 -15.43 -7.16
C LYS A 104 -21.28 -15.13 -8.63
N HIS A 105 -21.59 -13.88 -8.96
CA HIS A 105 -22.21 -13.52 -10.24
C HIS A 105 -21.36 -12.59 -11.10
N THR A 106 -20.26 -12.04 -10.58
CA THR A 106 -19.43 -11.07 -11.30
C THR A 106 -17.96 -11.51 -11.34
N ARG A 107 -17.16 -10.76 -12.11
CA ARG A 107 -15.69 -10.88 -12.14
C ARG A 107 -15.12 -9.67 -11.41
N THR A 108 -15.41 -9.59 -10.12
CA THR A 108 -14.95 -8.52 -9.23
C THR A 108 -14.17 -9.14 -8.07
N VAL A 109 -13.00 -8.59 -7.77
CA VAL A 109 -12.25 -8.95 -6.55
C VAL A 109 -12.67 -8.00 -5.45
N VAL A 110 -13.01 -8.53 -4.27
CA VAL A 110 -13.32 -7.74 -3.07
C VAL A 110 -12.63 -8.39 -1.89
N LEU A 111 -11.72 -7.66 -1.25
CA LEU A 111 -11.00 -8.10 -0.06
C LEU A 111 -11.40 -7.24 1.15
N PRO A 112 -11.52 -7.82 2.34
CA PRO A 112 -11.67 -7.02 3.56
C PRO A 112 -10.37 -6.24 3.81
N ILE A 113 -10.47 -5.11 4.50
CA ILE A 113 -9.31 -4.42 5.08
C ILE A 113 -9.49 -4.47 6.59
N TYR A 114 -8.50 -5.03 7.27
CA TYR A 114 -8.36 -4.99 8.71
C TYR A 114 -7.38 -3.90 9.11
N LEU A 115 -7.66 -3.22 10.22
CA LEU A 115 -6.76 -2.27 10.86
C LEU A 115 -6.36 -2.83 12.23
N LEU A 116 -5.09 -2.68 12.58
CA LEU A 116 -4.54 -2.83 13.93
C LEU A 116 -3.95 -1.48 14.37
N ASP A 117 -4.32 -1.03 15.57
CA ASP A 117 -3.89 0.24 16.18
C ASP A 117 -3.16 -0.01 17.51
N HIS A 118 -1.84 -0.23 17.41
CA HIS A 118 -0.96 -0.55 18.55
C HIS A 118 0.17 0.48 18.71
N GLY A 119 -0.16 1.77 18.66
CA GLY A 119 0.83 2.86 18.65
C GLY A 119 1.44 3.13 17.26
N GLY A 120 0.94 2.44 16.25
CA GLY A 120 1.12 2.63 14.82
C GLY A 120 -0.12 2.08 14.11
N LEU A 121 -0.26 2.34 12.81
CA LEU A 121 -1.38 1.85 12.02
C LEU A 121 -0.90 0.77 11.05
N TRP A 122 -1.45 -0.43 11.20
CA TRP A 122 -1.19 -1.54 10.28
C TRP A 122 -2.46 -1.95 9.56
N LEU A 123 -2.35 -2.09 8.24
CA LEU A 123 -3.42 -2.57 7.40
C LEU A 123 -3.09 -3.96 6.86
N SER A 124 -4.12 -4.80 6.71
CA SER A 124 -3.98 -6.10 6.05
C SER A 124 -5.30 -6.56 5.45
N THR A 125 -5.23 -7.32 4.37
CA THR A 125 -6.39 -8.04 3.82
C THR A 125 -6.71 -9.33 4.58
N GLY A 126 -5.82 -9.76 5.48
CA GLY A 126 -5.98 -10.94 6.32
C GLY A 126 -5.96 -10.57 7.81
N ARG A 127 -6.86 -11.17 8.60
CA ARG A 127 -6.88 -10.94 10.05
C ARG A 127 -5.90 -11.82 10.86
N GLY A 128 -5.35 -12.88 10.26
CA GLY A 128 -4.65 -13.93 11.00
C GLY A 128 -3.42 -13.47 11.77
N TYR A 129 -2.69 -12.48 11.23
CA TYR A 129 -1.55 -11.87 11.92
C TYR A 129 -2.00 -11.01 13.12
N PHE A 130 -3.09 -10.27 12.96
CA PHE A 130 -3.63 -9.42 14.03
C PHE A 130 -4.27 -10.24 15.15
N ASP A 131 -5.02 -11.31 14.82
CA ASP A 131 -5.55 -12.27 15.79
C ASP A 131 -4.42 -12.90 16.65
N MET A 132 -3.19 -12.98 16.12
CA MET A 132 -2.02 -13.51 16.85
C MET A 132 -1.39 -12.46 17.78
N ILE A 133 -1.32 -11.19 17.35
CA ILE A 133 -0.74 -10.08 18.13
C ILE A 133 -1.69 -9.66 19.25
N ASP A 134 -2.97 -9.50 18.91
CA ASP A 134 -4.02 -9.10 19.84
C ASP A 134 -5.20 -10.09 19.78
N PRO A 135 -5.08 -11.26 20.45
CA PRO A 135 -6.14 -12.27 20.46
C PRO A 135 -7.47 -11.81 21.07
N GLY A 136 -7.46 -10.67 21.78
CA GLY A 136 -8.65 -10.09 22.38
C GLY A 136 -9.42 -9.15 21.44
N SER A 137 -8.83 -8.80 20.29
CA SER A 137 -9.37 -7.82 19.34
C SER A 137 -9.76 -6.50 19.99
N TRP A 138 -8.95 -6.04 20.94
CA TRP A 138 -9.11 -4.73 21.59
C TRP A 138 -8.76 -3.61 20.62
N ASP A 139 -7.71 -3.83 19.83
CA ASP A 139 -7.04 -2.82 19.04
C ASP A 139 -7.08 -3.13 17.53
N HIS A 140 -7.80 -4.19 17.12
CA HIS A 140 -7.98 -4.52 15.71
C HIS A 140 -9.39 -4.93 15.32
N GLY A 141 -9.72 -4.70 14.05
CA GLY A 141 -11.02 -5.04 13.48
C GLY A 141 -11.10 -4.75 11.99
N GLN A 142 -12.19 -5.15 11.35
CA GLN A 142 -12.42 -4.82 9.96
C GLN A 142 -12.72 -3.32 9.84
N ALA A 143 -11.90 -2.62 9.07
CA ALA A 143 -11.93 -1.18 8.88
C ALA A 143 -12.39 -0.77 7.48
N GLY A 144 -12.43 -1.70 6.53
CA GLY A 144 -12.80 -1.39 5.15
C GLY A 144 -12.97 -2.61 4.23
N ILE A 145 -13.12 -2.30 2.95
CA ILE A 145 -12.88 -3.20 1.82
C ILE A 145 -11.98 -2.53 0.78
N ILE A 146 -11.24 -3.32 0.03
CA ILE A 146 -10.60 -2.93 -1.23
C ILE A 146 -11.20 -3.77 -2.35
N TYR A 147 -11.50 -3.17 -3.50
CA TYR A 147 -12.08 -3.90 -4.62
C TYR A 147 -11.56 -3.45 -5.98
N ALA A 148 -11.64 -4.36 -6.95
CA ALA A 148 -11.38 -4.09 -8.36
C ALA A 148 -12.48 -4.71 -9.23
N THR A 149 -13.11 -3.90 -10.07
CA THR A 149 -14.15 -4.34 -11.01
C THR A 149 -13.56 -5.05 -12.22
N SER A 150 -14.41 -5.69 -13.03
CA SER A 150 -13.96 -6.28 -14.29
C SER A 150 -13.42 -5.23 -15.26
N ASN A 151 -13.96 -4.01 -15.21
CA ASN A 151 -13.49 -2.88 -16.00
C ASN A 151 -12.11 -2.39 -15.54
N ASP A 152 -11.89 -2.30 -14.23
CA ASP A 152 -10.58 -1.92 -13.66
C ASP A 152 -9.50 -2.92 -14.06
N MET A 153 -9.78 -4.21 -13.94
CA MET A 153 -8.85 -5.27 -14.32
C MET A 153 -8.56 -5.28 -15.83
N LYS A 154 -9.57 -5.13 -16.68
CA LYS A 154 -9.37 -5.05 -18.15
C LYS A 154 -8.47 -3.87 -18.53
N ARG A 155 -8.69 -2.71 -17.89
CA ARG A 155 -7.90 -1.49 -18.11
C ARG A 155 -6.45 -1.69 -17.68
N ASN A 156 -6.24 -2.09 -16.42
CA ASN A 156 -4.91 -2.22 -15.82
C ASN A 156 -4.07 -3.32 -16.46
N PHE A 157 -4.64 -4.51 -16.67
CA PHE A 157 -3.93 -5.65 -17.27
C PHE A 157 -3.95 -5.65 -18.80
N LYS A 158 -4.63 -4.68 -19.43
CA LYS A 158 -4.75 -4.54 -20.89
C LYS A 158 -5.29 -5.81 -21.56
N VAL A 159 -6.29 -6.43 -20.93
CA VAL A 159 -6.95 -7.66 -21.38
C VAL A 159 -8.39 -7.39 -21.81
N GLN A 160 -8.92 -8.26 -22.69
CA GLN A 160 -10.32 -8.19 -23.12
C GLN A 160 -11.24 -9.06 -22.26
N GLU A 161 -10.72 -10.16 -21.73
CA GLU A 161 -11.45 -11.13 -20.90
C GLU A 161 -10.74 -11.34 -19.56
N ILE A 162 -11.54 -11.58 -18.50
CA ILE A 162 -11.03 -11.84 -17.15
C ILE A 162 -11.07 -13.35 -16.89
N THR A 163 -9.88 -13.96 -16.90
CA THR A 163 -9.69 -15.37 -16.54
C THR A 163 -9.50 -15.54 -15.03
N ASP A 164 -9.46 -16.79 -14.56
CA ASP A 164 -9.19 -17.08 -13.15
C ASP A 164 -7.76 -16.69 -12.75
N GLU A 165 -6.80 -16.74 -13.68
CA GLU A 165 -5.43 -16.25 -13.47
C GLU A 165 -5.40 -14.74 -13.27
N ILE A 166 -6.18 -13.98 -14.06
CA ILE A 166 -6.29 -12.52 -13.90
C ILE A 166 -6.99 -12.16 -12.59
N MET A 167 -8.02 -12.92 -12.18
CA MET A 167 -8.64 -12.73 -10.86
C MET A 167 -7.64 -12.92 -9.72
N LYS A 168 -6.79 -13.95 -9.81
CA LYS A 168 -5.76 -14.21 -8.81
C LYS A 168 -4.66 -13.15 -8.81
N GLU A 169 -4.26 -12.69 -9.98
CA GLU A 169 -3.29 -11.60 -10.09
C GLU A 169 -3.84 -10.30 -9.51
N ALA A 170 -5.11 -9.98 -9.78
CA ALA A 170 -5.79 -8.84 -9.17
C ALA A 170 -5.84 -8.97 -7.64
N GLU A 171 -6.16 -10.13 -7.10
CA GLU A 171 -6.12 -10.40 -5.66
C GLU A 171 -4.74 -10.08 -5.08
N ASN A 172 -3.66 -10.62 -5.67
CA ASN A 172 -2.29 -10.34 -5.22
C ASN A 172 -1.94 -8.83 -5.29
N VAL A 173 -2.38 -8.13 -6.34
CA VAL A 173 -2.14 -6.69 -6.48
C VAL A 173 -2.88 -5.91 -5.39
N LEU A 174 -4.14 -6.23 -5.11
CA LEU A 174 -4.89 -5.58 -4.03
C LEU A 174 -4.27 -5.83 -2.66
N GLU A 175 -3.78 -7.05 -2.39
CA GLU A 175 -3.03 -7.35 -1.17
C GLU A 175 -1.76 -6.50 -1.07
N SER A 176 -1.00 -6.43 -2.16
CA SER A 176 0.24 -5.64 -2.24
C SER A 176 0.01 -4.13 -2.08
N GLU A 177 -1.10 -3.60 -2.59
CA GLU A 177 -1.49 -2.19 -2.39
C GLU A 177 -1.74 -1.88 -0.90
N ILE A 178 -2.43 -2.78 -0.20
CA ILE A 178 -2.68 -2.64 1.23
C ILE A 178 -1.39 -2.78 2.04
N GLU A 179 -0.51 -3.73 1.69
CA GLU A 179 0.80 -3.87 2.34
C GLU A 179 1.66 -2.62 2.17
N ARG A 180 1.74 -2.08 0.94
CA ARG A 180 2.48 -0.84 0.64
C ARG A 180 1.91 0.34 1.41
N TYR A 181 0.59 0.48 1.47
CA TYR A 181 -0.05 1.55 2.23
C TYR A 181 0.16 1.37 3.74
N SER A 182 0.16 0.13 4.25
CA SER A 182 0.53 -0.14 5.65
C SER A 182 1.96 0.29 5.96
N MET A 183 2.93 0.04 5.08
CA MET A 183 4.33 0.49 5.26
C MET A 183 4.43 2.02 5.20
N PHE A 184 3.67 2.66 4.31
CA PHE A 184 3.57 4.12 4.25
C PHE A 184 3.10 4.71 5.58
N LEU A 185 2.01 4.18 6.15
CA LEU A 185 1.46 4.66 7.43
C LEU A 185 2.43 4.51 8.61
N GLN A 186 3.37 3.56 8.54
CA GLN A 186 4.40 3.34 9.54
C GLN A 186 5.67 4.19 9.31
N GLY A 187 5.77 4.87 8.17
CA GLY A 187 6.99 5.58 7.76
C GLY A 187 8.13 4.64 7.37
N ASP A 188 7.80 3.42 6.93
CA ASP A 188 8.76 2.42 6.44
C ASP A 188 9.01 2.61 4.94
N VAL A 189 9.28 3.87 4.58
CA VAL A 189 9.60 4.33 3.23
C VAL A 189 11.03 4.87 3.24
N TRP A 190 11.82 4.40 2.29
CA TRP A 190 13.26 4.60 2.28
C TRP A 190 13.72 5.24 0.98
N TYR A 191 14.76 6.07 1.13
CA TYR A 191 15.50 6.69 0.04
C TYR A 191 16.96 6.29 0.15
N TYR A 192 17.58 5.94 -0.97
CA TYR A 192 19.03 5.78 -1.04
C TYR A 192 19.68 6.83 -1.93
N GLU A 193 20.91 7.17 -1.56
CA GLU A 193 21.83 7.97 -2.36
C GLU A 193 23.15 7.21 -2.53
N LEU A 194 23.57 7.03 -3.78
CA LEU A 194 24.86 6.48 -4.15
C LEU A 194 25.71 7.61 -4.72
N LYS A 195 26.85 7.90 -4.09
CA LYS A 195 27.70 9.03 -4.47
C LYS A 195 29.18 8.74 -4.31
N ASN A 196 29.99 9.57 -4.97
CA ASN A 196 31.41 9.67 -4.71
C ASN A 196 31.67 10.78 -3.68
N ARG A 197 32.13 10.42 -2.49
CA ARG A 197 32.35 11.38 -1.38
C ARG A 197 33.52 12.34 -1.61
N ASP A 198 34.47 11.98 -2.47
CA ASP A 198 35.66 12.81 -2.72
C ASP A 198 35.32 13.95 -3.69
N THR A 199 34.38 13.71 -4.62
CA THR A 199 33.94 14.68 -5.63
C THR A 199 32.57 15.30 -5.34
N ASP A 200 31.81 14.75 -4.37
CA ASP A 200 30.39 15.04 -4.11
C ASP A 200 29.50 14.76 -5.34
N GLU A 201 29.94 13.85 -6.22
CA GLU A 201 29.20 13.46 -7.42
C GLU A 201 28.14 12.42 -7.08
N LEU A 202 26.87 12.74 -7.36
CA LEU A 202 25.75 11.80 -7.30
C LEU A 202 25.84 10.82 -8.46
N ILE A 203 25.90 9.52 -8.14
CA ILE A 203 25.97 8.43 -9.11
C ILE A 203 24.56 7.93 -9.42
N ASP A 204 23.78 7.64 -8.37
CA ASP A 204 22.41 7.17 -8.48
C ASP A 204 21.61 7.50 -7.21
N SER A 205 20.31 7.62 -7.32
CA SER A 205 19.41 7.71 -6.17
C SER A 205 18.00 7.27 -6.49
N CYS A 206 17.33 6.70 -5.50
CA CYS A 206 15.94 6.28 -5.62
C CYS A 206 15.23 6.38 -4.27
N GLY A 207 14.01 6.93 -4.29
CA GLY A 207 13.07 6.97 -3.17
C GLY A 207 11.89 6.03 -3.38
N GLY A 208 10.94 6.05 -2.45
CA GLY A 208 9.74 5.22 -2.54
C GLY A 208 10.02 3.72 -2.41
N ILE A 209 11.04 3.34 -1.64
CA ILE A 209 11.38 1.95 -1.34
C ILE A 209 10.65 1.54 -0.06
N TYR A 210 9.67 0.65 -0.19
CA TYR A 210 8.85 0.21 0.94
C TYR A 210 9.44 -1.05 1.57
N ALA A 211 9.84 -0.97 2.83
CA ALA A 211 10.42 -2.12 3.53
C ALA A 211 10.29 -1.96 5.06
N ASP A 212 9.58 -2.90 5.69
CA ASP A 212 9.44 -3.02 7.14
C ASP A 212 10.61 -3.79 7.81
N ARG A 213 11.36 -4.56 7.01
CA ARG A 213 12.53 -5.33 7.45
C ARG A 213 13.79 -4.90 6.73
N PHE A 214 14.87 -4.74 7.48
CA PHE A 214 16.17 -4.37 6.93
C PHE A 214 16.69 -5.36 5.86
N SER A 215 16.41 -6.66 5.99
CA SER A 215 16.77 -7.64 4.96
C SER A 215 16.04 -7.43 3.63
N ASP A 216 14.78 -6.99 3.69
CA ASP A 216 13.99 -6.67 2.50
C ASP A 216 14.49 -5.37 1.86
N LEU A 217 14.84 -4.38 2.69
CA LEU A 217 15.48 -3.14 2.24
C LEU A 217 16.80 -3.40 1.50
N LYS A 218 17.71 -4.18 2.09
CA LYS A 218 18.99 -4.56 1.45
C LYS A 218 18.77 -5.25 0.11
N ARG A 219 17.83 -6.18 0.04
CA ARG A 219 17.50 -6.90 -1.20
C ARG A 219 16.98 -5.95 -2.29
N GLN A 220 16.08 -5.05 -1.93
CA GLN A 220 15.51 -4.07 -2.88
C GLN A 220 16.58 -3.10 -3.38
N ILE A 221 17.35 -2.50 -2.49
CA ILE A 221 18.44 -1.58 -2.85
C ILE A 221 19.45 -2.28 -3.78
N LYS A 222 19.84 -3.52 -3.46
CA LYS A 222 20.74 -4.32 -4.31
C LYS A 222 20.25 -4.47 -5.75
N SER A 223 18.93 -4.58 -5.94
CA SER A 223 18.32 -4.70 -7.27
C SER A 223 18.14 -3.37 -8.01
N LEU A 224 18.18 -2.25 -7.28
CA LEU A 224 17.97 -0.91 -7.82
C LEU A 224 19.27 -0.23 -8.20
N ILE A 225 20.33 -0.39 -7.40
CA ILE A 225 21.63 0.26 -7.66
C ILE A 225 22.36 -0.38 -8.86
N PRO A 226 23.29 0.34 -9.51
CA PRO A 226 24.06 -0.21 -10.62
C PRO A 226 24.81 -1.49 -10.23
N GLU A 227 24.84 -2.47 -11.14
CA GLU A 227 25.36 -3.82 -10.87
C GLU A 227 26.80 -3.82 -10.30
N GLU A 228 27.63 -2.88 -10.75
CA GLU A 228 29.02 -2.70 -10.30
C GLU A 228 29.16 -2.29 -8.83
N PHE A 229 28.07 -1.79 -8.20
CA PHE A 229 28.02 -1.39 -6.79
C PHE A 229 27.10 -2.29 -5.96
N ALA A 230 26.52 -3.35 -6.54
CA ALA A 230 25.56 -4.23 -5.87
C ALA A 230 26.09 -4.87 -4.57
N HIS A 231 27.42 -5.02 -4.43
CA HIS A 231 28.05 -5.54 -3.21
C HIS A 231 27.90 -4.59 -2.01
N LEU A 232 27.76 -3.27 -2.23
CA LEU A 232 27.56 -2.30 -1.15
C LEU A 232 26.25 -2.56 -0.40
N ALA A 233 25.22 -3.01 -1.11
CA ALA A 233 23.96 -3.36 -0.47
C ALA A 233 24.10 -4.54 0.51
N ASP A 234 25.04 -5.46 0.28
CA ASP A 234 25.30 -6.58 1.21
C ASP A 234 26.04 -6.11 2.47
N THR A 235 26.81 -5.03 2.38
CA THR A 235 27.61 -4.47 3.47
C THR A 235 26.94 -3.29 4.17
N LEU A 236 25.71 -2.91 3.79
CA LEU A 236 24.89 -1.96 4.53
C LEU A 236 24.77 -2.38 5.99
N ASP A 237 25.06 -1.43 6.88
CA ASP A 237 24.97 -1.58 8.32
C ASP A 237 24.38 -0.32 8.95
N GLU A 238 23.85 -0.47 10.17
CA GLU A 238 23.31 0.64 10.96
C GLU A 238 24.42 1.65 11.25
N ASN A 239 24.16 2.91 10.93
CA ASN A 239 24.97 3.98 11.47
C ASN A 239 24.60 4.12 12.95
N ASN A 240 25.35 3.43 13.81
CA ASN A 240 25.24 3.61 15.25
C ASN A 240 25.48 5.09 15.59
N THR A 241 24.41 5.83 15.82
CA THR A 241 24.45 7.07 16.58
C THR A 241 24.97 6.70 17.96
N ILE A 242 26.26 6.91 18.19
CA ILE A 242 26.78 6.99 19.55
C ILE A 242 26.09 8.20 20.19
N ASP A 243 25.27 7.92 21.21
CA ASP A 243 24.69 8.87 22.14
C ASP A 243 25.64 10.03 22.48
N TYR A 244 25.15 11.26 22.34
CA TYR A 244 25.62 12.43 23.09
C TYR A 244 24.47 13.34 23.48
#